data_AF-A0A4Q7VZU3-F1
#
_entry.id   AF-A0A4Q7VZU3-F1
#
_cell.length_a   1.000
_cell.length_b   1.000
_cell.length_c   1.000
_cell.angle_alpha   90.00
_cell.angle_beta   90.00
_cell.angle_gamma   90.00
#
_symmetry.space_group_name_H-M   'P 1'
#
loop_
_entity.id
_entity.type
_entity.pdbx_description
1 polymer ?
#
loop_
_entity_poly.entity_id
_entity_poly.type
_entity_poly.pdbx_seq_one_letter_code
_entity_poly.pdbx_strand_id
1 'polypeptide(L)'
;MKNATEIGLAGLTVVALAALTTTSARADAVTDWNLKAGELVVESKMGTPPANRVMAIVQTAVLGAVQAAPANEPAAIASAVAAANRATLAKLLPAQQAAIDAAYQAALAAVPEGKAKTAGIAAGEHAAATVLAARAADLAPAPDRYRPHASAGAYVPTAAVAATQWPQRQPWLLASAAQFRPGPPPALDSERWARDYEEIRALGGRSSTRRSAEQTEIARFWEYSMPPIYYAVVRSVALAPGRDELRNARLFATVAQAMDDALIAVFDAKYHYNFWRPVTAIRNGDADGNPATQPEPGWQPMIDTPMHPEYPSAHSILAATVATVLQADVGSGAPMPELASSSPTAKGATRRWSRLGDFVQEVSDARVYEGVHFRYATEVGSAMGRQVGALAALSLKQQQQTGAPRAGGEPQPAKLLDQVSARGVQIYECRAAPAAQGGGAGWVFVAPEAELFDAQGRPSGRHYAGPHWEAADGSRIVGQALARADAPQDDAIPWLLLSARSAGGAGRYAAVTRVQRVNTSGGVAPSGGCDGGSVGVTARVPYEADYLMFGA
;
A
#
# COMPACT_ATOMS: atom_id res chain seq x y z
N MET A 1 -18.35 -62.81 66.56
CA MET A 1 -19.78 -62.73 66.93
C MET A 1 -20.47 -61.74 66.01
N LYS A 2 -21.50 -62.23 65.30
CA LYS A 2 -22.65 -61.53 64.70
C LYS A 2 -22.42 -60.37 63.70
N ASN A 3 -22.74 -60.71 62.45
CA ASN A 3 -23.27 -59.85 61.39
C ASN A 3 -24.51 -59.06 61.83
N ALA A 4 -24.70 -57.85 61.26
CA ALA A 4 -25.89 -57.42 60.51
C ALA A 4 -25.64 -56.00 59.94
N THR A 5 -25.40 -55.84 58.64
CA THR A 5 -26.36 -55.44 57.57
C THR A 5 -26.81 -53.98 57.62
N GLU A 6 -26.33 -53.15 56.70
CA GLU A 6 -27.19 -52.33 55.82
C GLU A 6 -26.41 -51.76 54.62
N ILE A 7 -27.06 -51.81 53.46
CA ILE A 7 -26.59 -51.47 52.12
C ILE A 7 -27.21 -50.12 51.74
N GLY A 8 -26.46 -49.21 51.12
CA GLY A 8 -27.05 -48.00 50.53
C GLY A 8 -26.09 -47.12 49.72
N LEU A 9 -25.96 -47.45 48.43
CA LEU A 9 -25.55 -46.63 47.28
C LEU A 9 -24.41 -45.59 47.45
N ALA A 10 -23.22 -45.92 46.93
CA ALA A 10 -22.26 -44.93 46.45
C ALA A 10 -22.25 -44.94 44.91
N GLY A 11 -22.71 -43.84 44.31
CA GLY A 11 -22.67 -43.63 42.87
C GLY A 11 -21.23 -43.55 42.34
N LEU A 12 -20.95 -44.28 41.27
CA LEU A 12 -19.71 -44.16 40.51
C LEU A 12 -19.73 -42.85 39.72
N THR A 13 -19.02 -41.82 40.20
CA THR A 13 -18.74 -40.63 39.40
C THR A 13 -17.56 -40.94 38.47
N VAL A 14 -17.85 -41.28 37.21
CA VAL A 14 -16.83 -41.33 36.16
C VAL A 14 -16.47 -39.88 35.82
N VAL A 15 -15.35 -39.39 36.35
CA VAL A 15 -14.75 -38.12 35.89
C VAL A 15 -14.13 -38.39 34.52
N ALA A 16 -14.87 -38.09 33.46
CA ALA A 16 -14.31 -38.00 32.12
C ALA A 16 -13.35 -36.80 32.11
N LEU A 17 -12.05 -37.08 32.14
CA LEU A 17 -11.00 -36.09 31.93
C LEU A 17 -11.08 -35.66 30.47
N ALA A 18 -11.88 -34.63 30.16
CA ALA A 18 -11.83 -33.96 28.88
C ALA A 18 -10.43 -33.35 28.76
N ALA A 19 -9.58 -33.97 27.93
CA ALA A 19 -8.33 -33.37 27.50
C ALA A 19 -8.68 -32.10 26.72
N LEU A 20 -8.74 -30.97 27.43
CA LEU A 20 -8.68 -29.65 26.84
C LEU A 20 -7.35 -29.58 26.12
N THR A 21 -7.36 -29.83 24.80
CA THR A 21 -6.28 -29.37 23.93
C THR A 21 -6.29 -27.85 24.04
N THR A 22 -5.51 -27.31 24.96
CA THR A 22 -5.17 -25.90 24.97
C THR A 22 -4.42 -25.66 23.68
N THR A 23 -5.10 -25.11 22.67
CA THR A 23 -4.42 -24.46 21.57
C THR A 23 -3.63 -23.32 22.19
N SER A 24 -2.34 -23.53 22.46
CA SER A 24 -1.43 -22.50 22.88
C SER A 24 -1.58 -21.36 21.86
N ALA A 25 -2.10 -20.21 22.29
CA ALA A 25 -2.08 -19.02 21.46
C ALA A 25 -0.60 -18.77 21.13
N ARG A 26 -0.23 -19.01 19.87
CA ARG A 26 1.15 -18.86 19.42
C ARG A 26 1.43 -17.37 19.32
N ALA A 27 2.32 -16.86 20.17
CA ALA A 27 2.77 -15.47 20.09
C ALA A 27 3.45 -15.23 18.73
N ASP A 28 2.97 -14.24 17.99
CA ASP A 28 3.54 -13.84 16.71
C ASP A 28 4.58 -12.74 16.93
N ALA A 29 5.85 -13.15 16.97
CA ALA A 29 6.98 -12.23 17.16
C ALA A 29 7.00 -11.09 16.12
N VAL A 30 6.48 -11.31 14.89
CA VAL A 30 6.43 -10.28 13.84
C VAL A 30 5.46 -9.17 14.24
N THR A 31 4.26 -9.53 14.69
CA THR A 31 3.24 -8.56 15.12
C THR A 31 3.66 -7.81 16.38
N ASP A 32 4.27 -8.50 17.35
CA ASP A 32 4.77 -7.88 18.58
C ASP A 32 5.87 -6.86 18.29
N TRP A 33 6.84 -7.22 17.44
CA TRP A 33 7.91 -6.30 17.05
C TRP A 33 7.43 -5.19 16.13
N ASN A 34 6.40 -5.39 15.31
CA ASN A 34 5.78 -4.30 14.54
C ASN A 34 5.23 -3.21 15.46
N LEU A 35 4.53 -3.60 16.54
CA LEU A 35 4.08 -2.67 17.56
C LEU A 35 5.28 -1.97 18.23
N LYS A 36 6.27 -2.75 18.68
CA LYS A 36 7.43 -2.21 19.40
C LYS A 36 8.28 -1.24 18.58
N ALA A 37 8.53 -1.58 17.32
CA ALA A 37 9.24 -0.70 16.38
C ALA A 37 8.47 0.61 16.18
N GLY A 38 7.13 0.54 16.08
CA GLY A 38 6.28 1.73 15.99
C GLY A 38 6.41 2.65 17.20
N GLU A 39 6.42 2.11 18.42
CA GLU A 39 6.65 2.88 19.66
C GLU A 39 8.01 3.59 19.65
N LEU A 40 9.07 2.87 19.29
CA LEU A 40 10.44 3.40 19.24
C LEU A 40 10.58 4.50 18.18
N VAL A 41 9.93 4.35 17.03
CA VAL A 41 9.88 5.37 15.98
C VAL A 41 9.15 6.62 16.46
N VAL A 42 8.04 6.48 17.20
CA VAL A 42 7.34 7.63 17.80
C VAL A 42 8.23 8.34 18.82
N GLU A 43 8.89 7.60 19.70
CA GLU A 43 9.78 8.18 20.72
C GLU A 43 11.01 8.87 20.14
N SER A 44 11.40 8.53 18.90
CA SER A 44 12.48 9.24 18.19
C SER A 44 12.11 10.67 17.77
N LYS A 45 10.82 11.04 17.85
CA LYS A 45 10.28 12.37 17.52
C LYS A 45 10.55 12.84 16.09
N MET A 46 10.85 11.91 15.18
CA MET A 46 11.00 12.22 13.76
C MET A 46 9.65 12.50 13.09
N GLY A 47 9.68 13.25 11.99
CA GLY A 47 8.50 13.50 11.18
C GLY A 47 7.98 12.24 10.48
N THR A 48 6.75 12.32 9.97
CA THR A 48 6.02 11.19 9.38
C THR A 48 6.75 10.51 8.22
N PRO A 49 7.35 11.21 7.23
CA PRO A 49 8.04 10.52 6.14
C PRO A 49 9.29 9.75 6.61
N PRO A 50 10.23 10.35 7.38
CA PRO A 50 11.31 9.58 8.01
C PRO A 50 10.84 8.37 8.82
N ALA A 51 9.74 8.51 9.58
CA ALA A 51 9.18 7.42 10.37
C ALA A 51 8.71 6.23 9.52
N ASN A 52 8.00 6.50 8.41
CA ASN A 52 7.56 5.46 7.48
C ASN A 52 8.75 4.78 6.79
N ARG A 53 9.80 5.53 6.43
CA ARG A 53 11.04 4.96 5.91
C ARG A 53 11.69 3.98 6.88
N VAL A 54 11.78 4.33 8.17
CA VAL A 54 12.34 3.42 9.18
C VAL A 54 11.53 2.13 9.23
N MET A 55 10.20 2.23 9.26
CA MET A 55 9.33 1.05 9.25
C MET A 55 9.47 0.23 7.96
N ALA A 56 9.64 0.84 6.78
CA ALA A 56 9.90 0.12 5.54
C ALA A 56 11.18 -0.72 5.57
N ILE A 57 12.28 -0.15 6.07
CA ILE A 57 13.55 -0.86 6.22
C ILE A 57 13.42 -2.00 7.25
N VAL A 58 12.83 -1.71 8.42
CA VAL A 58 12.66 -2.68 9.51
C VAL A 58 11.80 -3.85 9.07
N GLN A 59 10.60 -3.61 8.53
CA GLN A 59 9.67 -4.68 8.15
C GLN A 59 10.20 -5.50 6.96
N THR A 60 10.94 -4.88 6.04
CA THR A 60 11.62 -5.63 4.95
C THR A 60 12.72 -6.54 5.51
N ALA A 61 13.53 -6.07 6.47
CA ALA A 61 14.53 -6.90 7.12
C ALA A 61 13.91 -8.05 7.93
N VAL A 62 12.78 -7.80 8.59
CA VAL A 62 12.00 -8.85 9.28
C VAL A 62 11.53 -9.93 8.31
N LEU A 63 11.01 -9.57 7.14
CA LEU A 63 10.66 -10.56 6.11
C LEU A 63 11.86 -11.41 5.70
N GLY A 64 12.99 -10.77 5.39
CA GLY A 64 14.23 -11.50 5.04
C GLY A 64 14.69 -12.43 6.17
N ALA A 65 14.59 -11.99 7.42
CA ALA A 65 14.95 -12.77 8.60
C ALA A 65 14.07 -14.01 8.77
N VAL A 66 12.74 -13.86 8.62
CA VAL A 66 11.80 -14.99 8.71
C VAL A 66 12.01 -15.98 7.55
N GLN A 67 12.33 -15.50 6.35
CA GLN A 67 12.61 -16.35 5.19
C GLN A 67 13.93 -17.13 5.32
N ALA A 68 14.94 -16.54 5.97
CA ALA A 68 16.26 -17.14 6.16
C ALA A 68 16.33 -18.05 7.39
N ALA A 69 15.47 -17.83 8.39
CA ALA A 69 15.38 -18.69 9.56
C ALA A 69 14.93 -20.12 9.18
N PRO A 70 15.44 -21.16 9.88
CA PRO A 70 14.92 -22.51 9.74
C PRO A 70 13.38 -22.55 9.80
N ALA A 71 12.77 -23.05 8.73
CA ALA A 71 11.32 -23.13 8.62
C ALA A 71 10.75 -24.08 9.68
N ASN A 72 9.53 -23.78 10.16
CA ASN A 72 8.85 -24.55 11.22
C ASN A 72 9.61 -24.63 12.56
N GLU A 73 10.60 -23.76 12.80
CA GLU A 73 11.32 -23.65 14.07
C GLU A 73 10.99 -22.33 14.79
N PRO A 74 10.00 -22.30 15.70
CA PRO A 74 9.52 -21.07 16.33
C PRO A 74 10.62 -20.29 17.07
N ALA A 75 11.53 -21.00 17.74
CA ALA A 75 12.66 -20.39 18.46
C ALA A 75 13.62 -19.66 17.51
N ALA A 76 13.85 -20.21 16.32
CA ALA A 76 14.70 -19.57 15.31
C ALA A 76 14.00 -18.35 14.71
N ILE A 77 12.72 -18.46 14.35
CA ILE A 77 11.92 -17.35 13.80
C ILE A 77 11.85 -16.18 14.80
N ALA A 78 11.48 -16.45 16.06
CA ALA A 78 11.38 -15.39 17.08
C ALA A 78 12.72 -14.66 17.30
N SER A 79 13.83 -15.42 17.34
CA SER A 79 15.17 -14.84 17.49
C SER A 79 15.60 -14.03 16.26
N ALA A 80 15.25 -14.50 15.06
CA ALA A 80 15.54 -13.80 13.81
C ALA A 80 14.79 -12.47 13.70
N VAL A 81 13.50 -12.46 14.03
CA VAL A 81 12.69 -11.24 14.08
C VAL A 81 13.29 -10.24 15.08
N ALA A 82 13.63 -10.68 16.29
CA ALA A 82 14.22 -9.82 17.31
C ALA A 82 15.57 -9.23 16.88
N ALA A 83 16.45 -10.05 16.31
CA ALA A 83 17.77 -9.62 15.84
C ALA A 83 17.68 -8.65 14.66
N ALA A 84 16.78 -8.89 13.70
CA ALA A 84 16.56 -7.99 12.56
C ALA A 84 16.06 -6.62 13.01
N ASN A 85 15.08 -6.58 13.94
CA ASN A 85 14.60 -5.32 14.51
C ASN A 85 15.70 -4.58 15.26
N ARG A 86 16.45 -5.28 16.14
CA ARG A 86 17.55 -4.67 16.88
C ARG A 86 18.57 -4.03 15.93
N ALA A 87 19.07 -4.78 14.97
CA ALA A 87 20.14 -4.31 14.09
C ALA A 87 19.70 -3.13 13.20
N THR A 88 18.49 -3.19 12.63
CA THR A 88 17.95 -2.09 11.82
C THR A 88 17.64 -0.85 12.66
N LEU A 89 16.92 -1.00 13.77
CA LEU A 89 16.52 0.12 14.63
C LEU A 89 17.74 0.78 15.29
N ALA A 90 18.74 0.02 15.76
CA ALA A 90 19.97 0.57 16.33
C ALA A 90 20.72 1.47 15.34
N LYS A 91 20.75 1.07 14.06
CA LYS A 91 21.39 1.85 13.00
C LYS A 91 20.61 3.12 12.65
N LEU A 92 19.28 3.05 12.66
CA LEU A 92 18.41 4.14 12.19
C LEU A 92 18.02 5.11 13.31
N LEU A 93 17.97 4.64 14.56
CA LEU A 93 17.51 5.35 15.75
C LEU A 93 18.55 5.25 16.87
N PRO A 94 19.78 5.76 16.68
CA PRO A 94 20.87 5.61 17.65
C PRO A 94 20.55 6.22 19.03
N ALA A 95 19.69 7.25 19.07
CA ALA A 95 19.25 7.86 20.33
C ALA A 95 18.32 6.93 21.16
N GLN A 96 17.75 5.89 20.54
CA GLN A 96 16.85 4.92 21.16
C GLN A 96 17.56 3.61 21.54
N GLN A 97 18.90 3.54 21.40
CA GLN A 97 19.71 2.33 21.56
C GLN A 97 19.40 1.55 22.84
N ALA A 98 19.34 2.22 24.00
CA ALA A 98 19.09 1.56 25.28
C ALA A 98 17.70 0.86 25.32
N ALA A 99 16.67 1.53 24.79
CA ALA A 99 15.32 0.95 24.72
C ALA A 99 15.23 -0.20 23.71
N ILE A 100 15.96 -0.09 22.59
CA ILE A 100 16.08 -1.14 21.57
C ILE A 100 16.76 -2.38 22.16
N ASP A 101 17.90 -2.20 22.85
CA ASP A 101 18.63 -3.29 23.48
C ASP A 101 17.79 -3.96 24.59
N ALA A 102 17.09 -3.18 25.41
CA ALA A 102 16.19 -3.72 26.43
C ALA A 102 15.06 -4.57 25.82
N ALA A 103 14.42 -4.09 24.75
CA ALA A 103 13.38 -4.84 24.05
C ALA A 103 13.92 -6.14 23.43
N TYR A 104 15.14 -6.10 22.87
CA TYR A 104 15.81 -7.28 22.33
C TYR A 104 16.12 -8.33 23.39
N GLN A 105 16.68 -7.91 24.53
CA GLN A 105 16.99 -8.82 25.63
C GLN A 105 15.71 -9.46 26.20
N ALA A 106 14.63 -8.68 26.35
CA ALA A 106 13.34 -9.21 26.77
C ALA A 106 12.79 -10.26 25.79
N ALA A 107 12.88 -10.00 24.48
CA ALA A 107 12.44 -10.96 23.46
C ALA A 107 13.25 -12.26 23.48
N LEU A 108 14.59 -12.17 23.61
CA LEU A 108 15.44 -13.36 23.63
C LEU A 108 15.37 -14.16 24.94
N ALA A 109 15.05 -13.53 26.07
CA ALA A 109 14.87 -14.23 27.34
C ALA A 109 13.72 -15.24 27.30
N ALA A 110 12.71 -14.99 26.45
CA ALA A 110 11.59 -15.91 26.22
C ALA A 110 11.92 -17.08 25.27
N VAL A 111 13.09 -17.06 24.61
CA VAL A 111 13.49 -18.09 23.65
C VAL A 111 14.47 -19.08 24.30
N PRO A 112 14.21 -20.40 24.27
CA PRO A 112 15.12 -21.41 24.79
C PRO A 112 16.52 -21.32 24.18
N GLU A 113 17.54 -21.53 25.01
CA GLU A 113 18.92 -21.60 24.54
C GLU A 113 19.14 -22.80 23.61
N GLY A 114 19.93 -22.61 22.55
CA GLY A 114 20.29 -23.69 21.63
C GLY A 114 20.56 -23.24 20.20
N LYS A 115 20.82 -24.22 19.32
CA LYS A 115 21.18 -23.99 17.92
C LYS A 115 20.13 -23.18 17.15
N ALA A 116 18.84 -23.41 17.43
CA ALA A 116 17.75 -22.67 16.79
C ALA A 116 17.82 -21.16 17.08
N LYS A 117 18.04 -20.79 18.35
CA LYS A 117 18.22 -19.39 18.77
C LYS A 117 19.43 -18.76 18.09
N THR A 118 20.58 -19.43 18.12
CA THR A 118 21.82 -18.95 17.46
C THR A 118 21.63 -18.76 15.95
N ALA A 119 21.03 -19.74 15.27
CA ALA A 119 20.75 -19.66 13.84
C ALA A 119 19.77 -18.53 13.50
N GLY A 120 18.74 -18.34 14.33
CA GLY A 120 17.79 -17.25 14.20
C GLY A 120 18.46 -15.88 14.31
N ILE A 121 19.28 -15.65 15.35
CA ILE A 121 20.02 -14.40 15.53
C ILE A 121 20.88 -14.10 14.29
N ALA A 122 21.65 -15.08 13.82
CA ALA A 122 22.50 -14.91 12.63
C ALA A 122 21.69 -14.58 11.37
N ALA A 123 20.54 -15.23 11.16
CA ALA A 123 19.63 -14.94 10.05
C ALA A 123 19.08 -13.50 10.13
N GLY A 124 18.68 -13.04 11.33
CA GLY A 124 18.17 -11.70 11.54
C GLY A 124 19.21 -10.61 11.33
N GLU A 125 20.42 -10.79 11.85
CA GLU A 125 21.53 -9.85 11.65
C GLU A 125 21.95 -9.75 10.18
N HIS A 126 22.01 -10.89 9.49
CA HIS A 126 22.32 -10.92 8.06
C HIS A 126 21.25 -10.20 7.24
N ALA A 127 19.96 -10.50 7.46
CA ALA A 127 18.87 -9.83 6.76
C ALA A 127 18.86 -8.32 6.99
N ALA A 128 19.09 -7.86 8.23
CA ALA A 128 19.21 -6.45 8.56
C ALA A 128 20.38 -5.79 7.80
N ALA A 129 21.55 -6.42 7.78
CA ALA A 129 22.72 -5.91 7.07
C ALA A 129 22.46 -5.77 5.56
N THR A 130 21.83 -6.79 4.93
CA THR A 130 21.47 -6.76 3.51
C THR A 130 20.55 -5.59 3.18
N VAL A 131 19.45 -5.41 3.93
CA VAL A 131 18.49 -4.34 3.64
C VAL A 131 19.10 -2.96 3.91
N LEU A 132 19.86 -2.79 5.01
CA LEU A 132 20.55 -1.54 5.30
C LEU A 132 21.57 -1.17 4.22
N ALA A 133 22.33 -2.15 3.71
CA ALA A 133 23.30 -1.94 2.64
C ALA A 133 22.60 -1.53 1.34
N ALA A 134 21.52 -2.24 0.97
CA ALA A 134 20.72 -1.90 -0.20
C ALA A 134 20.18 -0.46 -0.10
N ARG A 135 19.80 -0.02 1.11
CA ARG A 135 19.18 1.28 1.39
C ARG A 135 20.13 2.36 1.90
N ALA A 136 21.44 2.15 1.83
CA ALA A 136 22.42 3.11 2.31
C ALA A 136 22.42 4.43 1.50
N ALA A 137 22.12 4.36 0.21
CA ALA A 137 22.15 5.51 -0.71
C ALA A 137 20.77 6.09 -1.05
N ASP A 138 19.68 5.61 -0.41
CA ASP A 138 18.32 6.03 -0.75
C ASP A 138 17.99 7.46 -0.29
N LEU A 139 18.77 8.04 0.61
CA LEU A 139 18.67 9.39 1.18
C LEU A 139 19.99 10.13 1.00
N ALA A 140 20.51 10.13 -0.24
CA ALA A 140 21.71 10.92 -0.55
C ALA A 140 21.47 12.40 -0.17
N PRO A 141 22.35 13.03 0.63
CA PRO A 141 22.20 14.43 0.97
C PRO A 141 22.19 15.28 -0.30
N ALA A 142 21.07 15.95 -0.59
CA ALA A 142 21.01 16.96 -1.63
C ALA A 142 20.87 18.35 -0.97
N PRO A 143 21.25 19.44 -1.65
CA PRO A 143 20.87 20.77 -1.22
C PRO A 143 19.37 20.96 -1.45
N ASP A 144 18.67 21.61 -0.51
CA ASP A 144 17.29 22.04 -0.75
C ASP A 144 17.29 23.11 -1.85
N ARG A 145 16.45 22.91 -2.86
CA ARG A 145 16.31 23.80 -4.03
C ARG A 145 14.95 24.47 -4.10
N TYR A 146 14.08 24.26 -3.10
CA TYR A 146 12.76 24.86 -3.07
C TYR A 146 12.84 26.38 -3.01
N ARG A 147 12.10 27.06 -3.89
CA ARG A 147 11.99 28.53 -3.94
C ARG A 147 10.51 28.91 -3.85
N PRO A 148 10.06 29.59 -2.78
CA PRO A 148 8.68 30.03 -2.67
C PRO A 148 8.36 31.10 -3.72
N HIS A 149 7.12 31.09 -4.21
CA HIS A 149 6.56 32.13 -5.08
C HIS A 149 5.15 32.46 -4.62
N ALA A 150 4.78 33.75 -4.63
CA ALA A 150 3.49 34.22 -4.15
C ALA A 150 2.60 34.65 -5.32
N SER A 151 1.64 33.79 -5.68
CA SER A 151 0.54 34.06 -6.62
C SER A 151 -0.67 33.24 -6.21
N ALA A 152 -1.88 33.61 -6.66
CA ALA A 152 -3.07 32.78 -6.45
C ALA A 152 -2.82 31.34 -6.94
N GLY A 153 -3.27 30.36 -6.15
CA GLY A 153 -3.03 28.93 -6.40
C GLY A 153 -1.64 28.40 -5.99
N ALA A 154 -0.65 29.25 -5.69
CA ALA A 154 0.70 28.81 -5.30
C ALA A 154 0.87 28.72 -3.77
N TYR A 155 1.54 27.68 -3.29
CA TYR A 155 1.81 27.45 -1.88
C TYR A 155 2.70 28.54 -1.30
N VAL A 156 2.19 29.19 -0.25
CA VAL A 156 2.91 30.20 0.52
C VAL A 156 3.31 29.58 1.86
N PRO A 157 4.61 29.25 2.07
CA PRO A 157 5.07 28.71 3.34
C PRO A 157 4.92 29.72 4.47
N THR A 158 4.44 29.27 5.63
CA THR A 158 4.39 30.06 6.87
C THR A 158 5.57 29.76 7.82
N ALA A 159 6.40 28.77 7.48
CA ALA A 159 7.63 28.34 8.15
C ALA A 159 8.48 27.47 7.19
N ALA A 160 9.54 26.83 7.71
CA ALA A 160 10.40 25.93 6.92
C ALA A 160 9.60 24.77 6.29
N VAL A 161 9.84 24.53 5.01
CA VAL A 161 9.09 23.55 4.21
C VAL A 161 9.64 22.15 4.44
N ALA A 162 8.77 21.17 4.66
CA ALA A 162 9.14 19.81 5.04
C ALA A 162 9.22 18.87 3.83
N ALA A 163 10.19 17.95 3.81
CA ALA A 163 10.25 16.84 2.85
C ALA A 163 10.39 17.26 1.35
N THR A 164 10.99 18.43 1.07
CA THR A 164 11.27 18.93 -0.29
C THR A 164 12.09 17.97 -1.15
N GLN A 165 12.98 17.20 -0.52
CA GLN A 165 13.85 16.22 -1.19
C GLN A 165 13.28 14.80 -1.20
N TRP A 166 12.14 14.55 -0.55
CA TRP A 166 11.55 13.23 -0.45
C TRP A 166 11.30 12.53 -1.80
N PRO A 167 10.93 13.24 -2.88
CA PRO A 167 10.76 12.65 -4.21
C PRO A 167 12.06 12.10 -4.83
N GLN A 168 13.23 12.49 -4.32
CA GLN A 168 14.53 12.09 -4.86
C GLN A 168 14.97 10.71 -4.34
N ARG A 169 14.23 10.16 -3.38
CA ARG A 169 14.54 8.85 -2.80
C ARG A 169 14.32 7.74 -3.83
N GLN A 170 15.12 6.68 -3.70
CA GLN A 170 14.93 5.45 -4.46
C GLN A 170 13.66 4.75 -3.97
N PRO A 171 12.63 4.54 -4.82
CA PRO A 171 11.44 3.79 -4.43
C PRO A 171 11.72 2.29 -4.25
N TRP A 172 10.79 1.59 -3.60
CA TRP A 172 10.81 0.14 -3.40
C TRP A 172 10.18 -0.62 -4.56
N LEU A 173 9.03 -0.15 -5.02
CA LEU A 173 8.15 -0.78 -6.00
C LEU A 173 7.95 0.11 -7.22
N LEU A 174 7.87 1.43 -7.02
CA LEU A 174 7.68 2.38 -8.11
C LEU A 174 8.91 2.42 -9.03
N ALA A 175 8.66 2.59 -10.33
CA ALA A 175 9.71 2.87 -11.32
C ALA A 175 10.29 4.28 -11.16
N SER A 176 9.48 5.24 -10.69
CA SER A 176 9.91 6.61 -10.38
C SER A 176 8.90 7.29 -9.44
N ALA A 177 9.32 8.38 -8.80
CA ALA A 177 8.43 9.17 -7.95
C ALA A 177 7.22 9.74 -8.71
N ALA A 178 7.37 10.00 -10.00
CA ALA A 178 6.32 10.56 -10.86
C ALA A 178 5.37 9.50 -11.46
N GLN A 179 5.60 8.19 -11.23
CA GLN A 179 4.88 7.12 -11.93
C GLN A 179 3.36 7.23 -11.83
N PHE A 180 2.85 7.68 -10.67
CA PHE A 180 1.42 7.88 -10.43
C PHE A 180 1.09 9.33 -10.13
N ARG A 181 1.90 10.28 -10.63
CA ARG A 181 1.57 11.71 -10.50
C ARG A 181 0.20 11.95 -11.17
N PRO A 182 -0.78 12.53 -10.47
CA PRO A 182 -2.12 12.76 -11.02
C PRO A 182 -2.08 13.92 -12.02
N GLY A 183 -3.24 14.28 -12.59
CA GLY A 183 -3.38 15.57 -13.29
C GLY A 183 -3.25 16.78 -12.34
N PRO A 184 -3.29 18.01 -12.88
CA PRO A 184 -3.26 19.22 -12.05
C PRO A 184 -4.50 19.34 -11.13
N PRO A 185 -4.41 20.14 -10.05
CA PRO A 185 -5.58 20.51 -9.27
C PRO A 185 -6.63 21.21 -10.16
N PRO A 186 -7.91 21.25 -9.75
CA PRO A 186 -8.95 21.96 -10.48
C PRO A 186 -8.56 23.40 -10.79
N ALA A 187 -8.94 23.89 -11.97
CA ALA A 187 -8.78 25.30 -12.30
C ALA A 187 -9.54 26.17 -11.29
N LEU A 188 -8.95 27.28 -10.86
CA LEU A 188 -9.52 28.14 -9.81
C LEU A 188 -10.86 28.76 -10.24
N ASP A 189 -11.08 28.98 -11.54
CA ASP A 189 -12.34 29.48 -12.09
C ASP A 189 -13.43 28.39 -12.27
N SER A 190 -13.14 27.13 -11.92
CA SER A 190 -14.07 26.01 -12.13
C SER A 190 -15.13 25.88 -11.04
N GLU A 191 -16.29 25.32 -11.39
CA GLU A 191 -17.34 24.95 -10.42
C GLU A 191 -16.84 23.95 -9.37
N ARG A 192 -15.94 23.03 -9.77
CA ARG A 192 -15.36 22.05 -8.85
C ARG A 192 -14.51 22.72 -7.78
N TRP A 193 -13.73 23.74 -8.13
CA TRP A 193 -12.98 24.53 -7.16
C TRP A 193 -13.91 25.23 -6.17
N ALA A 194 -14.90 25.97 -6.67
CA ALA A 194 -15.83 26.73 -5.82
C ALA A 194 -16.59 25.82 -4.83
N ARG A 195 -17.04 24.65 -5.28
CA ARG A 195 -17.73 23.67 -4.43
C ARG A 195 -16.85 23.18 -3.28
N ASP A 196 -15.63 22.72 -3.60
CA ASP A 196 -14.74 22.13 -2.60
C ASP A 196 -14.15 23.19 -1.66
N TYR A 197 -13.98 24.43 -2.16
CA TYR A 197 -13.65 25.61 -1.36
C TYR A 197 -14.72 25.88 -0.31
N GLU A 198 -16.00 25.93 -0.69
CA GLU A 198 -17.08 26.22 0.25
C GLU A 198 -17.28 25.07 1.26
N GLU A 199 -17.11 23.82 0.85
CA GLU A 199 -17.15 22.67 1.77
C GLU A 199 -16.14 22.84 2.91
N ILE A 200 -14.87 23.10 2.57
CA ILE A 200 -13.83 23.25 3.59
C ILE A 200 -13.94 24.56 4.37
N ARG A 201 -14.39 25.65 3.72
CA ARG A 201 -14.66 26.90 4.42
C ARG A 201 -15.71 26.70 5.52
N ALA A 202 -16.81 26.04 5.19
CA ALA A 202 -17.90 25.76 6.11
C ALA A 202 -17.53 24.75 7.21
N LEU A 203 -16.83 23.66 6.87
CA LEU A 203 -16.60 22.53 7.78
C LEU A 203 -15.22 22.52 8.43
N GLY A 204 -14.19 23.08 7.80
CA GLY A 204 -12.79 22.99 8.22
C GLY A 204 -12.35 24.05 9.22
N GLY A 205 -13.15 25.10 9.40
CA GLY A 205 -12.83 26.22 10.30
C GLY A 205 -12.75 25.82 11.78
N ARG A 206 -11.82 26.42 12.52
CA ARG A 206 -11.66 26.22 13.98
C ARG A 206 -12.92 26.58 14.76
N SER A 207 -13.65 27.60 14.30
CA SER A 207 -14.92 28.07 14.86
C SER A 207 -16.14 27.63 14.05
N SER A 208 -16.03 26.57 13.24
CA SER A 208 -17.15 26.08 12.42
C SER A 208 -18.37 25.76 13.30
N THR A 209 -19.52 26.32 12.92
CA THR A 209 -20.84 25.98 13.48
C THR A 209 -21.57 24.93 12.64
N ARG A 210 -20.99 24.53 11.49
CA ARG A 210 -21.55 23.56 10.55
C ARG A 210 -21.01 22.16 10.76
N ARG A 211 -19.77 22.03 11.25
CA ARG A 211 -19.14 20.75 11.59
C ARG A 211 -19.81 20.14 12.81
N SER A 212 -20.26 18.89 12.69
CA SER A 212 -20.90 18.16 13.79
C SER A 212 -19.88 17.73 14.86
N ALA A 213 -20.39 17.28 16.02
CA ALA A 213 -19.54 16.70 17.07
C ALA A 213 -18.78 15.47 16.57
N GLU A 214 -19.44 14.55 15.85
CA GLU A 214 -18.78 13.36 15.29
C GLU A 214 -17.69 13.73 14.28
N GLN A 215 -17.95 14.70 13.40
CA GLN A 215 -16.93 15.19 12.45
C GLN A 215 -15.72 15.81 13.17
N THR A 216 -15.94 16.45 14.31
CA THR A 216 -14.87 17.00 15.16
C THR A 216 -14.04 15.89 15.81
N GLU A 217 -14.68 14.81 16.28
CA GLU A 217 -13.95 13.66 16.83
C GLU A 217 -13.18 12.90 15.75
N ILE A 218 -13.74 12.75 14.54
CA ILE A 218 -13.03 12.20 13.37
C ILE A 218 -11.78 13.03 13.05
N ALA A 219 -11.91 14.36 12.99
CA ALA A 219 -10.80 15.27 12.73
C ALA A 219 -9.69 15.15 13.79
N ARG A 220 -10.05 15.12 15.09
CA ARG A 220 -9.08 14.93 16.18
C ARG A 220 -8.39 13.57 16.10
N PHE A 221 -9.12 12.53 15.72
CA PHE A 221 -8.57 11.18 15.62
C PHE A 221 -7.49 11.10 14.53
N TRP A 222 -7.74 11.67 13.35
CA TRP A 222 -6.82 11.59 12.21
C TRP A 222 -5.77 12.71 12.15
N GLU A 223 -5.75 13.64 13.11
CA GLU A 223 -4.60 14.55 13.28
C GLU A 223 -3.29 13.77 13.50
N TYR A 224 -3.36 12.62 14.19
CA TYR A 224 -2.22 11.74 14.38
C TYR A 224 -1.80 11.06 13.07
N SER A 225 -0.56 11.32 12.64
CA SER A 225 -0.07 10.93 11.33
C SER A 225 1.08 9.90 11.35
N MET A 226 1.52 9.48 12.53
CA MET A 226 2.67 8.56 12.64
C MET A 226 2.29 7.13 12.22
N PRO A 227 3.24 6.31 11.73
CA PRO A 227 2.94 4.99 11.18
C PRO A 227 2.06 4.07 12.03
N PRO A 228 2.13 4.07 13.39
CA PRO A 228 1.27 3.22 14.22
C PRO A 228 -0.22 3.33 13.94
N ILE A 229 -0.74 4.48 13.48
CA ILE A 229 -2.17 4.66 13.19
C ILE A 229 -2.65 3.73 12.09
N TYR A 230 -1.81 3.48 11.07
CA TYR A 230 -2.11 2.61 9.95
C TYR A 230 -1.72 1.16 10.24
N TYR A 231 -0.60 0.94 10.93
CA TYR A 231 -0.20 -0.42 11.31
C TYR A 231 -1.17 -1.08 12.30
N ALA A 232 -1.92 -0.31 13.10
CA ALA A 232 -3.01 -0.87 13.91
C ALA A 232 -4.08 -1.54 13.05
N VAL A 233 -4.47 -0.91 11.94
CA VAL A 233 -5.41 -1.46 10.95
C VAL A 233 -4.84 -2.74 10.32
N VAL A 234 -3.54 -2.76 9.99
CA VAL A 234 -2.88 -3.97 9.46
C VAL A 234 -2.83 -5.09 10.50
N ARG A 235 -2.59 -4.76 11.77
CA ARG A 235 -2.60 -5.75 12.86
C ARG A 235 -3.96 -6.42 13.03
N SER A 236 -5.09 -5.73 12.80
CA SER A 236 -6.41 -6.38 12.77
C SER A 236 -6.47 -7.56 11.79
N VAL A 237 -5.79 -7.45 10.63
CA VAL A 237 -5.69 -8.54 9.65
C VAL A 237 -4.63 -9.56 10.06
N ALA A 238 -3.46 -9.12 10.55
CA ALA A 238 -2.37 -10.00 10.96
C ALA A 238 -2.75 -10.93 12.13
N LEU A 239 -3.66 -10.48 13.00
CA LEU A 239 -4.18 -11.22 14.15
C LEU A 239 -5.36 -12.16 13.81
N ALA A 240 -5.80 -12.19 12.54
CA ALA A 240 -6.88 -13.09 12.14
C ALA A 240 -6.44 -14.58 12.30
N PRO A 241 -7.35 -15.48 12.71
CA PRO A 241 -7.03 -16.89 12.88
C PRO A 241 -6.47 -17.56 11.61
N GLY A 242 -5.55 -18.51 11.78
CA GLY A 242 -5.00 -19.32 10.68
C GLY A 242 -3.86 -18.65 9.89
N ARG A 243 -3.29 -17.55 10.39
CA ARG A 243 -2.11 -16.90 9.81
C ARG A 243 -0.83 -17.40 10.48
N ASP A 244 0.23 -17.51 9.68
CA ASP A 244 1.58 -17.80 10.16
C ASP A 244 2.47 -16.55 10.11
N GLU A 245 3.61 -16.61 10.80
CA GLU A 245 4.55 -15.50 10.94
C GLU A 245 5.14 -15.08 9.58
N LEU A 246 5.30 -16.01 8.63
CA LEU A 246 5.81 -15.67 7.29
C LEU A 246 4.78 -14.87 6.48
N ARG A 247 3.49 -15.23 6.56
CA ARG A 247 2.40 -14.48 5.92
C ARG A 247 2.28 -13.10 6.55
N ASN A 248 2.42 -12.98 7.87
CA ASN A 248 2.43 -11.69 8.56
C ASN A 248 3.65 -10.84 8.21
N ALA A 249 4.85 -11.42 8.12
CA ALA A 249 6.04 -10.70 7.70
C ALA A 249 5.93 -10.18 6.25
N ARG A 250 5.37 -10.98 5.34
CA ARG A 250 5.07 -10.54 3.96
C ARG A 250 4.07 -9.38 3.93
N LEU A 251 3.01 -9.46 4.73
CA LEU A 251 2.00 -8.40 4.83
C LEU A 251 2.61 -7.08 5.32
N PHE A 252 3.32 -7.10 6.45
CA PHE A 252 3.92 -5.89 7.01
C PHE A 252 5.00 -5.30 6.11
N ALA A 253 5.88 -6.13 5.52
CA ALA A 253 6.89 -5.65 4.59
C ALA A 253 6.25 -4.99 3.35
N THR A 254 5.24 -5.63 2.76
CA THR A 254 4.53 -5.10 1.58
C THR A 254 3.85 -3.77 1.90
N VAL A 255 3.11 -3.70 3.02
CA VAL A 255 2.48 -2.45 3.45
C VAL A 255 3.53 -1.36 3.70
N ALA A 256 4.62 -1.68 4.40
CA ALA A 256 5.65 -0.71 4.74
C ALA A 256 6.33 -0.13 3.51
N GLN A 257 6.71 -0.98 2.55
CA GLN A 257 7.27 -0.56 1.25
C GLN A 257 6.28 0.31 0.48
N ALA A 258 5.01 -0.11 0.39
CA ALA A 258 3.98 0.61 -0.33
C ALA A 258 3.67 1.98 0.31
N MET A 259 3.64 2.08 1.65
CA MET A 259 3.43 3.34 2.35
C MET A 259 4.61 4.31 2.15
N ASP A 260 5.85 3.81 2.16
CA ASP A 260 7.03 4.64 1.89
C ASP A 260 7.03 5.17 0.45
N ASP A 261 6.69 4.32 -0.51
CA ASP A 261 6.53 4.70 -1.93
C ASP A 261 5.36 5.67 -2.16
N ALA A 262 4.23 5.47 -1.47
CA ALA A 262 3.12 6.41 -1.49
C ALA A 262 3.56 7.81 -1.03
N LEU A 263 4.43 7.90 -0.02
CA LEU A 263 4.98 9.18 0.40
C LEU A 263 5.94 9.77 -0.64
N ILE A 264 6.78 8.96 -1.30
CA ILE A 264 7.61 9.42 -2.42
C ILE A 264 6.71 10.02 -3.52
N ALA A 265 5.65 9.31 -3.93
CA ALA A 265 4.75 9.73 -5.00
C ALA A 265 3.92 10.98 -4.65
N VAL A 266 3.39 11.07 -3.42
CA VAL A 266 2.57 12.23 -3.04
C VAL A 266 3.42 13.47 -2.86
N PHE A 267 4.65 13.36 -2.35
CA PHE A 267 5.55 14.50 -2.23
C PHE A 267 6.07 14.95 -3.60
N ASP A 268 6.20 14.04 -4.57
CA ASP A 268 6.47 14.40 -5.96
C ASP A 268 5.35 15.30 -6.51
N ALA A 269 4.10 14.84 -6.41
CA ALA A 269 2.95 15.62 -6.87
C ALA A 269 2.81 16.96 -6.12
N LYS A 270 3.01 16.97 -4.79
CA LYS A 270 2.98 18.19 -3.97
C LYS A 270 3.95 19.25 -4.43
N TYR A 271 5.21 18.88 -4.66
CA TYR A 271 6.23 19.83 -5.08
C TYR A 271 6.19 20.13 -6.58
N HIS A 272 5.60 19.25 -7.38
CA HIS A 272 5.33 19.53 -8.78
C HIS A 272 4.23 20.60 -8.97
N TYR A 273 3.10 20.46 -8.28
CA TYR A 273 1.97 21.41 -8.39
C TYR A 273 2.10 22.61 -7.47
N ASN A 274 2.80 22.45 -6.35
CA ASN A 274 3.03 23.47 -5.35
C ASN A 274 1.76 24.24 -4.96
N PHE A 275 0.64 23.53 -4.76
CA PHE A 275 -0.68 24.12 -4.59
C PHE A 275 -0.91 24.67 -3.16
N TRP A 276 -1.60 25.81 -3.07
CA TRP A 276 -1.87 26.50 -1.80
C TRP A 276 -2.79 25.75 -0.83
N ARG A 277 -2.65 26.06 0.46
CA ARG A 277 -3.46 25.48 1.53
C ARG A 277 -4.78 26.23 1.72
N PRO A 278 -5.81 25.60 2.32
CA PRO A 278 -7.11 26.24 2.57
C PRO A 278 -7.02 27.56 3.33
N VAL A 279 -6.12 27.67 4.32
CA VAL A 279 -5.92 28.92 5.07
C VAL A 279 -5.51 30.09 4.18
N THR A 280 -4.68 29.85 3.16
CA THR A 280 -4.27 30.88 2.20
C THR A 280 -5.40 31.14 1.20
N ALA A 281 -5.98 30.08 0.63
CA ALA A 281 -7.05 30.20 -0.36
C ALA A 281 -8.27 30.94 0.19
N ILE A 282 -8.73 30.59 1.40
CA ILE A 282 -9.94 31.16 1.98
C ILE A 282 -9.77 32.63 2.34
N ARG A 283 -8.60 33.03 2.84
CA ARG A 283 -8.33 34.43 3.15
C ARG A 283 -8.18 35.31 1.91
N ASN A 284 -7.86 34.71 0.77
CA ASN A 284 -7.66 35.38 -0.51
C ASN A 284 -8.69 34.91 -1.55
N GLY A 285 -9.91 34.57 -1.13
CA GLY A 285 -10.95 34.04 -2.02
C GLY A 285 -11.27 34.97 -3.19
N ASP A 286 -11.15 36.28 -2.99
CA ASP A 286 -11.34 37.31 -4.01
C ASP A 286 -10.18 37.43 -5.02
N ALA A 287 -9.06 36.73 -4.81
CA ALA A 287 -7.87 36.79 -5.66
C ALA A 287 -7.70 35.58 -6.60
N ASP A 288 -8.61 34.61 -6.56
CA ASP A 288 -8.53 33.38 -7.36
C ASP A 288 -9.23 33.47 -8.74
N GLY A 289 -9.92 34.58 -9.00
CA GLY A 289 -10.64 34.84 -10.25
C GLY A 289 -12.02 34.19 -10.34
N ASN A 290 -12.54 33.62 -9.25
CA ASN A 290 -13.83 32.97 -9.20
C ASN A 290 -14.86 33.80 -8.38
N PRO A 291 -15.99 34.23 -8.97
CA PRO A 291 -16.97 35.02 -8.24
C PRO A 291 -17.72 34.23 -7.14
N ALA A 292 -17.59 32.90 -7.10
CA ALA A 292 -18.26 32.05 -6.12
C ALA A 292 -17.44 31.82 -4.83
N THR A 293 -16.19 32.26 -4.76
CA THR A 293 -15.28 32.05 -3.61
C THR A 293 -15.18 33.31 -2.74
N GLN A 294 -16.03 33.39 -1.72
CA GLN A 294 -16.04 34.55 -0.83
C GLN A 294 -14.86 34.52 0.15
N PRO A 295 -14.04 35.59 0.24
CA PRO A 295 -12.93 35.63 1.17
C PRO A 295 -13.41 35.69 2.62
N GLU A 296 -12.66 35.03 3.52
CA GLU A 296 -12.87 35.12 4.97
C GLU A 296 -11.54 35.42 5.68
N PRO A 297 -11.19 36.71 5.89
CA PRO A 297 -9.86 37.13 6.37
C PRO A 297 -9.43 36.52 7.71
N GLY A 298 -10.40 36.22 8.58
CA GLY A 298 -10.16 35.64 9.91
C GLY A 298 -10.15 34.11 9.94
N TRP A 299 -10.39 33.43 8.82
CA TRP A 299 -10.54 31.98 8.79
C TRP A 299 -9.26 31.30 9.27
N GLN A 300 -9.40 30.31 10.14
CA GLN A 300 -8.33 29.47 10.65
C GLN A 300 -8.75 28.01 10.57
N PRO A 301 -7.87 27.09 10.14
CA PRO A 301 -8.17 25.67 10.14
C PRO A 301 -8.30 25.14 11.57
N MET A 302 -9.03 24.03 11.72
CA MET A 302 -9.22 23.36 13.00
C MET A 302 -7.91 22.92 13.63
N ILE A 303 -6.99 22.37 12.82
CA ILE A 303 -5.63 22.02 13.25
C ILE A 303 -4.60 22.96 12.62
N ASP A 304 -3.36 22.91 13.10
CA ASP A 304 -2.28 23.66 12.49
C ASP A 304 -1.96 23.11 11.09
N THR A 305 -1.76 24.02 10.13
CA THR A 305 -1.55 23.63 8.72
C THR A 305 -0.19 22.94 8.55
N PRO A 306 -0.13 21.72 7.96
CA PRO A 306 1.14 21.03 7.77
C PRO A 306 2.07 21.76 6.80
N MET A 307 3.38 21.69 7.08
CA MET A 307 4.45 22.47 6.44
C MET A 307 4.86 22.00 5.04
N HIS A 308 3.90 21.68 4.18
CA HIS A 308 4.12 21.26 2.79
C HIS A 308 2.90 21.60 1.92
N PRO A 309 3.04 21.61 0.57
CA PRO A 309 1.94 21.90 -0.34
C PRO A 309 0.72 21.01 -0.13
N GLU A 310 -0.44 21.52 -0.55
CA GLU A 310 -1.74 20.93 -0.29
C GLU A 310 -1.99 19.70 -1.16
N TYR A 311 -1.88 19.82 -2.47
CA TYR A 311 -2.36 18.80 -3.39
C TYR A 311 -1.29 17.77 -3.73
N PRO A 312 -1.56 16.44 -3.66
CA PRO A 312 -2.75 15.76 -3.10
C PRO A 312 -2.60 15.40 -1.62
N SER A 313 -3.65 14.87 -0.98
CA SER A 313 -3.66 14.48 0.44
C SER A 313 -2.76 13.28 0.76
N ALA A 314 -1.79 13.47 1.68
CA ALA A 314 -0.88 12.42 2.13
C ALA A 314 -1.54 11.37 3.04
N HIS A 315 -2.58 11.74 3.80
CA HIS A 315 -3.33 10.77 4.60
C HIS A 315 -4.18 9.87 3.72
N SER A 316 -4.85 10.45 2.72
CA SER A 316 -5.74 9.72 1.81
C SER A 316 -4.99 8.69 0.95
N ILE A 317 -3.79 9.02 0.48
CA ILE A 317 -2.94 8.07 -0.27
C ILE A 317 -2.46 6.91 0.62
N LEU A 318 -2.05 7.18 1.86
CA LEU A 318 -1.63 6.13 2.80
C LEU A 318 -2.78 5.18 3.14
N ALA A 319 -3.95 5.73 3.50
CA ALA A 319 -5.12 4.92 3.84
C ALA A 319 -5.56 4.01 2.69
N ALA A 320 -5.67 4.55 1.48
CA ALA A 320 -6.05 3.78 0.30
C ALA A 320 -4.98 2.74 -0.09
N THR A 321 -3.70 3.04 0.09
CA THR A 321 -2.60 2.09 -0.13
C THR A 321 -2.72 0.89 0.81
N VAL A 322 -2.87 1.15 2.11
CA VAL A 322 -3.07 0.09 3.11
C VAL A 322 -4.30 -0.73 2.79
N ALA A 323 -5.44 -0.08 2.56
CA ALA A 323 -6.69 -0.77 2.29
C ALA A 323 -6.60 -1.72 1.08
N THR A 324 -5.96 -1.26 0.00
CA THR A 324 -5.79 -2.04 -1.22
C THR A 324 -4.89 -3.26 -0.99
N VAL A 325 -3.79 -3.12 -0.23
CA VAL A 325 -2.92 -4.26 0.11
C VAL A 325 -3.64 -5.27 1.01
N LEU A 326 -4.41 -4.80 2.01
CA LEU A 326 -5.21 -5.67 2.87
C LEU A 326 -6.24 -6.45 2.08
N GLN A 327 -6.94 -5.81 1.13
CA GLN A 327 -7.89 -6.49 0.25
C GLN A 327 -7.22 -7.58 -0.57
N ALA A 328 -6.01 -7.34 -1.08
CA ALA A 328 -5.26 -8.30 -1.86
C ALA A 328 -4.74 -9.49 -1.03
N ASP A 329 -4.31 -9.25 0.22
CA ASP A 329 -3.82 -10.30 1.12
C ASP A 329 -4.93 -11.19 1.69
N VAL A 330 -6.08 -10.61 2.00
CA VAL A 330 -7.27 -11.35 2.48
C VAL A 330 -7.95 -12.09 1.33
N GLY A 331 -8.00 -11.47 0.15
CA GLY A 331 -8.68 -12.02 -1.04
C GLY A 331 -10.15 -11.59 -1.13
N SER A 332 -10.69 -11.56 -2.35
CA SER A 332 -12.01 -11.00 -2.68
C SER A 332 -13.22 -11.81 -2.18
N GLY A 333 -13.00 -13.02 -1.66
CA GLY A 333 -14.08 -13.92 -1.19
C GLY A 333 -13.98 -14.29 0.29
N ALA A 334 -12.97 -13.79 1.01
CA ALA A 334 -12.82 -14.05 2.45
C ALA A 334 -13.41 -12.88 3.25
N PRO A 335 -14.04 -13.14 4.41
CA PRO A 335 -14.53 -12.07 5.27
C PRO A 335 -13.36 -11.25 5.80
N MET A 336 -13.40 -9.94 5.60
CA MET A 336 -12.46 -9.01 6.21
C MET A 336 -12.71 -8.98 7.73
N PRO A 337 -11.67 -9.15 8.57
CA PRO A 337 -11.83 -8.96 10.02
C PRO A 337 -12.19 -7.50 10.34
N GLU A 338 -12.79 -7.26 11.51
CA GLU A 338 -13.03 -5.90 11.99
C GLU A 338 -11.70 -5.16 12.13
N LEU A 339 -11.59 -4.04 11.44
CA LEU A 339 -10.44 -3.16 11.45
C LEU A 339 -10.54 -2.24 12.65
N ALA A 340 -9.43 -1.99 13.35
CA ALA A 340 -9.40 -1.07 14.47
C ALA A 340 -8.11 -0.25 14.52
N SER A 341 -8.22 0.99 15.00
CA SER A 341 -7.08 1.83 15.31
C SER A 341 -7.39 2.77 16.46
N SER A 342 -6.36 3.24 17.15
CA SER A 342 -6.48 4.14 18.29
C SER A 342 -5.57 5.34 18.09
N SER A 343 -6.02 6.52 18.51
CA SER A 343 -5.29 7.77 18.26
C SER A 343 -4.96 8.52 19.55
N PRO A 344 -3.68 8.88 19.79
CA PRO A 344 -3.29 9.69 20.94
C PRO A 344 -3.81 11.13 20.85
N THR A 345 -3.99 11.69 19.65
CA THR A 345 -4.57 13.04 19.47
C THR A 345 -6.07 13.07 19.79
N ALA A 346 -6.73 11.91 19.81
CA ALA A 346 -8.09 11.74 20.32
C ALA A 346 -8.12 11.07 21.72
N LYS A 347 -7.13 11.34 22.58
CA LYS A 347 -7.08 10.84 23.97
C LYS A 347 -7.17 9.30 24.09
N GLY A 348 -6.64 8.58 23.10
CA GLY A 348 -6.68 7.12 23.06
C GLY A 348 -8.02 6.54 22.59
N ALA A 349 -8.93 7.37 22.05
CA ALA A 349 -10.16 6.87 21.43
C ALA A 349 -9.83 5.81 20.37
N THR A 350 -10.69 4.80 20.25
CA THR A 350 -10.56 3.70 19.30
C THR A 350 -11.69 3.76 18.30
N ARG A 351 -11.37 3.68 17.02
CA ARG A 351 -12.32 3.61 15.91
C ARG A 351 -12.26 2.25 15.25
N ARG A 352 -13.40 1.80 14.70
CA ARG A 352 -13.60 0.45 14.16
C ARG A 352 -14.32 0.52 12.81
N TRP A 353 -13.95 -0.35 11.88
CA TRP A 353 -14.55 -0.42 10.55
C TRP A 353 -14.73 -1.87 10.12
N SER A 354 -15.90 -2.17 9.55
CA SER A 354 -16.20 -3.49 8.96
C SER A 354 -15.87 -3.56 7.46
N ARG A 355 -15.72 -2.41 6.81
CA ARG A 355 -15.37 -2.29 5.38
C ARG A 355 -14.14 -1.40 5.22
N LEU A 356 -13.23 -1.83 4.35
CA LEU A 356 -12.04 -1.06 4.00
C LEU A 356 -12.40 0.33 3.41
N GLY A 357 -13.49 0.40 2.66
CA GLY A 357 -14.00 1.66 2.10
C GLY A 357 -14.39 2.67 3.17
N ASP A 358 -15.00 2.24 4.29
CA ASP A 358 -15.38 3.14 5.38
C ASP A 358 -14.15 3.72 6.08
N PHE A 359 -13.12 2.89 6.28
CA PHE A 359 -11.82 3.34 6.80
C PHE A 359 -11.18 4.40 5.89
N VAL A 360 -11.10 4.15 4.58
CA VAL A 360 -10.49 5.11 3.62
C VAL A 360 -11.30 6.40 3.53
N GLN A 361 -12.63 6.29 3.52
CA GLN A 361 -13.52 7.44 3.44
C GLN A 361 -13.39 8.31 4.70
N GLU A 362 -13.37 7.71 5.88
CA GLU A 362 -13.25 8.47 7.13
C GLU A 362 -11.92 9.23 7.22
N VAL A 363 -10.81 8.63 6.82
CA VAL A 363 -9.50 9.31 6.75
C VAL A 363 -9.58 10.52 5.79
N SER A 364 -10.24 10.35 4.65
CA SER A 364 -10.37 11.40 3.64
C SER A 364 -11.27 12.55 4.10
N ASP A 365 -12.39 12.22 4.74
CA ASP A 365 -13.32 13.19 5.33
C ASP A 365 -12.65 13.99 6.45
N ALA A 366 -11.86 13.32 7.29
CA ALA A 366 -11.14 13.98 8.38
C ALA A 366 -10.29 15.15 7.89
N ARG A 367 -9.66 15.05 6.71
CA ARG A 367 -8.77 16.11 6.21
C ARG A 367 -9.52 17.38 5.80
N VAL A 368 -10.78 17.23 5.40
CA VAL A 368 -11.70 18.34 5.15
C VAL A 368 -12.15 18.95 6.49
N TYR A 369 -12.54 18.11 7.44
CA TYR A 369 -12.99 18.54 8.77
C TYR A 369 -11.89 19.25 9.58
N GLU A 370 -10.64 18.83 9.40
CA GLU A 370 -9.45 19.46 9.96
C GLU A 370 -9.12 20.83 9.33
N GLY A 371 -9.68 21.13 8.15
CA GLY A 371 -9.42 22.36 7.42
C GLY A 371 -8.09 22.39 6.67
N VAL A 372 -7.52 21.24 6.30
CA VAL A 372 -6.17 21.18 5.71
C VAL A 372 -6.09 20.65 4.28
N HIS A 373 -7.14 19.97 3.79
CA HIS A 373 -7.22 19.48 2.41
C HIS A 373 -8.59 19.69 1.79
N PHE A 374 -8.62 20.10 0.52
CA PHE A 374 -9.86 20.15 -0.26
C PHE A 374 -10.34 18.73 -0.62
N ARG A 375 -11.65 18.57 -0.86
CA ARG A 375 -12.26 17.28 -1.21
C ARG A 375 -11.62 16.63 -2.42
N TYR A 376 -11.40 17.37 -3.50
CA TYR A 376 -10.70 16.84 -4.67
C TYR A 376 -9.30 16.29 -4.34
N ALA A 377 -8.59 16.89 -3.38
CA ALA A 377 -7.23 16.47 -3.03
C ALA A 377 -7.25 15.16 -2.24
N THR A 378 -8.31 14.89 -1.48
CA THR A 378 -8.51 13.63 -0.76
C THR A 378 -8.96 12.52 -1.72
N GLU A 379 -9.88 12.81 -2.64
CA GLU A 379 -10.30 11.90 -3.73
C GLU A 379 -9.11 11.46 -4.59
N VAL A 380 -8.30 12.43 -5.05
CA VAL A 380 -7.11 12.15 -5.87
C VAL A 380 -6.06 11.40 -5.05
N GLY A 381 -5.82 11.79 -3.79
CA GLY A 381 -4.90 11.08 -2.91
C GLY A 381 -5.30 9.62 -2.75
N SER A 382 -6.58 9.32 -2.50
CA SER A 382 -7.07 7.95 -2.43
C SER A 382 -6.95 7.20 -3.76
N ALA A 383 -7.17 7.85 -4.90
CA ALA A 383 -6.97 7.25 -6.22
C ALA A 383 -5.50 6.85 -6.46
N MET A 384 -4.56 7.75 -6.15
CA MET A 384 -3.12 7.43 -6.17
C MET A 384 -2.80 6.25 -5.25
N GLY A 385 -3.41 6.21 -4.06
CA GLY A 385 -3.15 5.15 -3.08
C GLY A 385 -3.62 3.78 -3.56
N ARG A 386 -4.74 3.73 -4.29
CA ARG A 386 -5.18 2.49 -4.96
C ARG A 386 -4.18 2.03 -6.02
N GLN A 387 -3.58 2.95 -6.79
CA GLN A 387 -2.53 2.61 -7.77
C GLN A 387 -1.28 2.03 -7.09
N VAL A 388 -0.77 2.68 -6.05
CA VAL A 388 0.38 2.19 -5.27
C VAL A 388 0.07 0.83 -4.62
N GLY A 389 -1.11 0.70 -4.01
CA GLY A 389 -1.54 -0.54 -3.38
C GLY A 389 -1.74 -1.70 -4.37
N ALA A 390 -2.25 -1.42 -5.58
CA ALA A 390 -2.39 -2.43 -6.63
C ALA A 390 -1.02 -2.92 -7.15
N LEU A 391 -0.04 -2.02 -7.27
CA LEU A 391 1.34 -2.39 -7.59
C LEU A 391 1.95 -3.28 -6.49
N ALA A 392 1.76 -2.90 -5.23
CA ALA A 392 2.21 -3.67 -4.08
C ALA A 392 1.53 -5.05 -4.00
N ALA A 393 0.24 -5.15 -4.35
CA ALA A 393 -0.49 -6.41 -4.40
C ALA A 393 0.08 -7.39 -5.44
N LEU A 394 0.58 -6.90 -6.59
CA LEU A 394 1.27 -7.75 -7.56
C LEU A 394 2.58 -8.30 -7.00
N SER A 395 3.36 -7.46 -6.31
CA SER A 395 4.60 -7.88 -5.64
C SER A 395 4.34 -8.91 -4.55
N LEU A 396 3.32 -8.70 -3.71
CA LEU A 396 2.91 -9.65 -2.68
C LEU A 396 2.55 -11.02 -3.26
N LYS A 397 1.73 -11.05 -4.33
CA LYS A 397 1.36 -12.30 -5.02
C LYS A 397 2.56 -12.99 -5.63
N GLN A 398 3.50 -12.23 -6.19
CA GLN A 398 4.77 -12.79 -6.69
C GLN A 398 5.56 -13.48 -5.56
N GLN A 399 5.70 -12.84 -4.40
CA GLN A 399 6.41 -13.39 -3.24
C GLN A 399 5.74 -14.65 -2.66
N GLN A 400 4.41 -14.75 -2.78
CA GLN A 400 3.65 -15.94 -2.37
C GLN A 400 3.86 -17.10 -3.35
N GLN A 401 3.94 -16.81 -4.65
CA GLN A 401 4.05 -17.82 -5.71
C GLN A 401 5.45 -18.43 -5.84
N THR A 402 6.52 -17.68 -5.55
CA THR A 402 7.90 -18.19 -5.76
C THR A 402 8.35 -19.22 -4.72
N GLY A 403 7.59 -19.46 -3.64
CA GLY A 403 8.07 -20.27 -2.51
C GLY A 403 9.33 -19.68 -1.86
N ALA A 404 9.75 -20.20 -0.70
CA ALA A 404 10.96 -19.74 -0.01
C ALA A 404 12.20 -19.76 -0.94
N PRO A 405 13.19 -18.86 -0.73
CA PRO A 405 14.41 -18.89 -1.53
C PRO A 405 15.06 -20.28 -1.44
N ARG A 406 15.46 -20.82 -2.59
CA ARG A 406 16.36 -21.99 -2.61
C ARG A 406 17.60 -21.61 -1.82
N ALA A 407 17.99 -22.47 -0.87
CA ALA A 407 19.22 -22.31 -0.11
C ALA A 407 20.39 -21.99 -1.06
N GLY A 408 20.98 -20.79 -0.90
CA GLY A 408 22.25 -20.43 -1.54
C GLY A 408 22.22 -19.41 -2.68
N GLY A 409 21.11 -18.76 -3.00
CA GLY A 409 21.11 -17.63 -3.94
C GLY A 409 19.96 -16.66 -3.71
N GLU A 410 20.29 -15.40 -3.40
CA GLU A 410 19.29 -14.32 -3.31
C GLU A 410 18.53 -14.20 -4.64
N PRO A 411 17.20 -14.03 -4.63
CA PRO A 411 16.52 -13.47 -5.78
C PRO A 411 17.08 -12.06 -5.98
N GLN A 412 17.86 -11.85 -7.04
CA GLN A 412 18.22 -10.49 -7.42
C GLN A 412 16.92 -9.71 -7.72
N PRO A 413 16.78 -8.46 -7.23
CA PRO A 413 15.62 -7.66 -7.56
C PRO A 413 15.57 -7.48 -9.08
N ALA A 414 14.44 -7.85 -9.68
CA ALA A 414 14.26 -7.79 -11.12
C ALA A 414 14.55 -6.35 -11.60
N LYS A 415 15.51 -6.19 -12.52
CA LYS A 415 15.93 -4.87 -13.00
C LYS A 415 14.95 -4.39 -14.07
N LEU A 416 14.40 -3.19 -13.91
CA LEU A 416 13.61 -2.56 -14.98
C LEU A 416 14.54 -2.31 -16.18
N LEU A 417 14.26 -3.02 -17.28
CA LEU A 417 15.00 -2.89 -18.54
C LEU A 417 14.35 -1.86 -19.45
N ASP A 418 13.02 -1.78 -19.43
CA ASP A 418 12.28 -0.93 -20.34
C ASP A 418 10.86 -0.63 -19.82
N GLN A 419 10.27 0.46 -20.31
CA GLN A 419 8.88 0.84 -20.08
C GLN A 419 8.29 1.35 -21.40
N VAL A 420 7.16 0.77 -21.80
CA VAL A 420 6.40 1.18 -22.99
C VAL A 420 4.93 1.34 -22.66
N SER A 421 4.28 2.35 -23.24
CA SER A 421 2.82 2.48 -23.17
C SER A 421 2.19 1.80 -24.37
N ALA A 422 0.90 1.47 -24.28
CA ALA A 422 0.17 0.79 -25.33
C ALA A 422 -1.22 1.37 -25.51
N ARG A 423 -1.64 1.47 -26.78
CA ARG A 423 -2.99 1.88 -27.16
C ARG A 423 -3.54 0.91 -28.21
N GLY A 424 -4.75 0.41 -27.98
CA GLY A 424 -5.32 -0.62 -28.84
C GLY A 424 -6.69 -1.08 -28.41
N VAL A 425 -7.02 -2.34 -28.70
CA VAL A 425 -8.31 -2.96 -28.36
C VAL A 425 -8.14 -4.32 -27.68
N GLN A 426 -9.07 -4.63 -26.79
CA GLN A 426 -9.34 -5.99 -26.33
C GLN A 426 -10.46 -6.57 -27.20
N ILE A 427 -10.18 -7.71 -27.84
CA ILE A 427 -11.13 -8.37 -28.74
C ILE A 427 -11.87 -9.44 -27.95
N TYR A 428 -13.20 -9.34 -27.97
CA TYR A 428 -14.13 -10.31 -27.37
C TYR A 428 -14.98 -10.96 -28.45
N GLU A 429 -15.39 -12.20 -28.23
CA GLU A 429 -16.33 -12.93 -29.09
C GLU A 429 -17.50 -13.41 -28.23
N CYS A 430 -18.72 -13.18 -28.69
CA CYS A 430 -19.90 -13.70 -28.05
C CYS A 430 -20.00 -15.20 -28.28
N ARG A 431 -19.92 -16.01 -27.22
CA ARG A 431 -19.96 -17.47 -27.32
C ARG A 431 -21.12 -18.03 -26.51
N ALA A 432 -21.70 -19.11 -27.02
CA ALA A 432 -22.71 -19.85 -26.28
C ALA A 432 -22.11 -20.44 -24.99
N ALA A 433 -22.82 -20.30 -23.87
CA ALA A 433 -22.46 -20.92 -22.62
C ALA A 433 -22.78 -22.43 -22.66
N PRO A 434 -21.96 -23.31 -22.04
CA PRO A 434 -22.29 -24.73 -21.94
C PRO A 434 -23.65 -24.94 -21.27
N ALA A 435 -24.45 -25.89 -21.77
CA ALA A 435 -25.80 -26.16 -21.25
C ALA A 435 -25.84 -26.46 -19.73
N ALA A 436 -24.74 -26.97 -19.16
CA ALA A 436 -24.56 -27.23 -17.73
C ALA A 436 -24.50 -25.97 -16.84
N GLN A 437 -24.36 -24.77 -17.43
CA GLN A 437 -24.31 -23.48 -16.72
C GLN A 437 -25.60 -22.65 -16.90
N GLY A 438 -26.73 -23.29 -17.23
CA GLY A 438 -28.03 -22.64 -17.37
C GLY A 438 -28.40 -22.18 -18.79
N GLY A 439 -27.53 -22.43 -19.77
CA GLY A 439 -27.70 -21.93 -21.16
C GLY A 439 -27.53 -20.41 -21.27
N GLY A 440 -27.36 -19.89 -22.49
CA GLY A 440 -27.18 -18.46 -22.77
C GLY A 440 -25.95 -18.17 -23.63
N ALA A 441 -25.53 -16.91 -23.69
CA ALA A 441 -24.30 -16.47 -24.36
C ALA A 441 -23.55 -15.46 -23.49
N GLY A 442 -22.22 -15.41 -23.62
CA GLY A 442 -21.38 -14.47 -22.90
C GLY A 442 -20.16 -14.03 -23.72
N TRP A 443 -19.68 -12.82 -23.45
CA TRP A 443 -18.45 -12.31 -24.06
C TRP A 443 -17.23 -13.09 -23.55
N VAL A 444 -16.46 -13.65 -24.47
CA VAL A 444 -15.22 -14.37 -24.18
C VAL A 444 -14.05 -13.62 -24.77
N PHE A 445 -13.02 -13.38 -23.96
CA PHE A 445 -11.79 -12.73 -24.41
C PHE A 445 -11.05 -13.57 -25.46
N VAL A 446 -10.67 -12.97 -26.57
CA VAL A 446 -9.96 -13.63 -27.68
C VAL A 446 -8.50 -13.21 -27.71
N ALA A 447 -8.21 -11.91 -27.83
CA ALA A 447 -6.84 -11.41 -27.96
C ALA A 447 -6.76 -9.90 -27.70
N PRO A 448 -5.59 -9.39 -27.26
CA PRO A 448 -5.27 -7.99 -27.38
C PRO A 448 -4.74 -7.67 -28.79
N GLU A 449 -4.90 -6.42 -29.22
CA GLU A 449 -4.24 -5.85 -30.39
C GLU A 449 -3.89 -4.39 -30.08
N ALA A 450 -2.60 -4.06 -29.95
CA ALA A 450 -2.16 -2.72 -29.59
C ALA A 450 -0.82 -2.33 -30.22
N GLU A 451 -0.68 -1.04 -30.46
CA GLU A 451 0.60 -0.40 -30.79
C GLU A 451 1.32 -0.02 -29.49
N LEU A 452 2.64 -0.20 -29.45
CA LEU A 452 3.50 0.17 -28.33
C LEU A 452 4.18 1.51 -28.61
N PHE A 453 4.35 2.33 -27.58
CA PHE A 453 4.98 3.64 -27.65
C PHE A 453 6.12 3.77 -26.63
N ASP A 454 7.21 4.43 -27.02
CA ASP A 454 8.31 4.75 -26.10
C ASP A 454 7.95 5.91 -25.15
N ALA A 455 8.89 6.27 -24.26
CA ALA A 455 8.71 7.37 -23.32
C ALA A 455 8.52 8.75 -23.97
N GLN A 456 8.79 8.89 -25.28
CA GLN A 456 8.54 10.10 -26.06
C GLN A 456 7.21 10.03 -26.83
N GLY A 457 6.43 8.95 -26.67
CA GLY A 457 5.17 8.74 -27.36
C GLY A 457 5.32 8.31 -28.81
N ARG A 458 6.52 7.86 -29.24
CA ARG A 458 6.75 7.38 -30.61
C ARG A 458 6.48 5.89 -30.72
N PRO A 459 5.91 5.40 -31.83
CA PRO A 459 5.75 3.97 -32.09
C PRO A 459 7.06 3.20 -31.88
N SER A 460 7.01 2.16 -31.04
CA SER A 460 8.18 1.37 -30.64
C SER A 460 8.01 -0.13 -30.87
N GLY A 461 6.79 -0.58 -31.21
CA GLY A 461 6.50 -2.00 -31.41
C GLY A 461 5.00 -2.30 -31.40
N ARG A 462 4.66 -3.57 -31.19
CA ARG A 462 3.27 -4.06 -31.13
C ARG A 462 3.05 -5.12 -30.05
N HIS A 463 1.81 -5.20 -29.57
CA HIS A 463 1.32 -6.21 -28.63
C HIS A 463 0.11 -6.95 -29.20
N TYR A 464 0.12 -8.28 -29.15
CA TYR A 464 -0.90 -9.10 -29.82
C TYR A 464 -1.10 -10.47 -29.15
N ALA A 465 -2.03 -11.28 -29.68
CA ALA A 465 -2.38 -12.62 -29.19
C ALA A 465 -1.15 -13.49 -28.84
N GLY A 466 -1.15 -14.18 -27.69
CA GLY A 466 0.00 -14.99 -27.24
C GLY A 466 0.29 -14.92 -25.75
N PRO A 467 0.02 -13.80 -25.06
CA PRO A 467 0.34 -12.44 -25.49
C PRO A 467 1.80 -12.28 -25.92
N HIS A 468 2.05 -11.59 -27.03
CA HIS A 468 3.39 -11.23 -27.50
C HIS A 468 3.67 -9.74 -27.38
N TRP A 469 4.94 -9.36 -27.16
CA TRP A 469 5.44 -8.01 -27.37
C TRP A 469 6.61 -8.08 -28.34
N GLU A 470 6.56 -7.27 -29.39
CA GLU A 470 7.56 -7.22 -30.45
C GLU A 470 8.02 -5.78 -30.63
N ALA A 471 9.32 -5.54 -30.49
CA ALA A 471 9.92 -4.23 -30.70
C ALA A 471 10.23 -3.99 -32.19
N ALA A 472 10.45 -2.73 -32.56
CA ALA A 472 10.80 -2.34 -33.93
C ALA A 472 12.10 -3.00 -34.46
N ASP A 473 12.99 -3.48 -33.59
CA ASP A 473 14.20 -4.23 -33.95
C ASP A 473 13.94 -5.72 -34.25
N GLY A 474 12.69 -6.17 -34.18
CA GLY A 474 12.27 -7.56 -34.41
C GLY A 474 12.46 -8.48 -33.20
N SER A 475 13.03 -7.99 -32.08
CA SER A 475 13.09 -8.77 -30.84
C SER A 475 11.68 -8.94 -30.26
N ARG A 476 11.38 -10.15 -29.79
CA ARG A 476 10.03 -10.53 -29.35
C ARG A 476 10.07 -11.36 -28.09
N ILE A 477 9.10 -11.14 -27.23
CA ILE A 477 8.79 -12.00 -26.07
C ILE A 477 7.37 -12.54 -26.15
N VAL A 478 7.13 -13.65 -25.45
CA VAL A 478 5.79 -14.20 -25.18
C VAL A 478 5.59 -14.30 -23.69
N GLY A 479 4.39 -13.91 -23.23
CA GLY A 479 4.06 -13.85 -21.81
C GLY A 479 3.07 -14.91 -21.33
N GLN A 480 3.14 -15.24 -20.05
CA GLN A 480 2.14 -16.05 -19.35
C GLN A 480 1.77 -15.39 -18.03
N ALA A 481 0.47 -15.22 -17.77
CA ALA A 481 0.01 -14.57 -16.54
C ALA A 481 0.41 -15.38 -15.30
N LEU A 482 1.03 -14.69 -14.34
CA LEU A 482 1.41 -15.23 -13.03
C LEU A 482 0.46 -14.71 -11.96
N ALA A 483 0.24 -13.40 -11.92
CA ALA A 483 -0.64 -12.77 -10.95
C ALA A 483 -1.53 -11.71 -11.58
N ARG A 484 -2.64 -11.45 -10.92
CA ARG A 484 -3.65 -10.45 -11.28
C ARG A 484 -3.93 -9.55 -10.09
N ALA A 485 -4.03 -8.26 -10.31
CA ALA A 485 -4.65 -7.31 -9.39
C ALA A 485 -5.78 -6.60 -10.13
N ASP A 486 -6.89 -6.34 -9.44
CA ASP A 486 -7.94 -5.51 -10.02
C ASP A 486 -7.37 -4.12 -10.30
N ALA A 487 -7.77 -3.53 -11.43
CA ALA A 487 -7.34 -2.19 -11.76
C ALA A 487 -8.01 -1.19 -10.81
N PRO A 488 -7.35 -0.06 -10.48
CA PRO A 488 -7.96 0.98 -9.67
C PRO A 488 -9.22 1.63 -10.29
N GLN A 489 -9.46 1.42 -11.58
CA GLN A 489 -10.62 1.89 -12.35
C GLN A 489 -11.51 0.67 -12.68
N ASP A 490 -12.81 0.77 -12.45
CA ASP A 490 -13.75 -0.36 -12.58
C ASP A 490 -13.97 -0.80 -14.04
N ASP A 491 -13.80 0.11 -14.99
CA ASP A 491 -13.93 -0.13 -16.43
C ASP A 491 -12.62 -0.55 -17.10
N ALA A 492 -11.54 -0.68 -16.32
CA ALA A 492 -10.22 -1.03 -16.81
C ALA A 492 -9.91 -2.51 -16.66
N ILE A 493 -9.26 -3.09 -17.67
CA ILE A 493 -8.76 -4.46 -17.57
C ILE A 493 -7.77 -4.61 -16.41
N PRO A 494 -7.69 -5.79 -15.76
CA PRO A 494 -6.86 -5.99 -14.58
C PRO A 494 -5.37 -5.73 -14.84
N TRP A 495 -4.66 -5.27 -13.80
CA TRP A 495 -3.21 -5.26 -13.80
C TRP A 495 -2.69 -6.68 -13.68
N LEU A 496 -1.59 -6.98 -14.37
CA LEU A 496 -1.04 -8.33 -14.44
C LEU A 496 0.46 -8.32 -14.17
N LEU A 497 0.92 -9.36 -13.50
CA LEU A 497 2.31 -9.81 -13.56
C LEU A 497 2.37 -11.02 -14.48
N LEU A 498 3.28 -11.01 -15.46
CA LEU A 498 3.49 -12.10 -16.40
C LEU A 498 4.94 -12.57 -16.36
N SER A 499 5.16 -13.88 -16.51
CA SER A 499 6.45 -14.40 -16.96
C SER A 499 6.63 -14.04 -18.43
N ALA A 500 7.88 -13.84 -18.85
CA ALA A 500 8.23 -13.66 -20.25
C ALA A 500 9.39 -14.57 -20.63
N ARG A 501 9.35 -15.06 -21.87
CA ARG A 501 10.49 -15.74 -22.50
C ARG A 501 10.74 -15.13 -23.87
N SER A 502 12.01 -15.05 -24.25
CA SER A 502 12.36 -14.66 -25.62
C SER A 502 11.72 -15.61 -26.62
N ALA A 503 11.17 -15.04 -27.67
CA ALA A 503 10.45 -15.71 -28.74
C ALA A 503 10.86 -15.15 -30.12
N GLY A 504 11.99 -14.44 -30.20
CA GLY A 504 12.53 -13.80 -31.40
C GLY A 504 14.07 -13.69 -31.34
N GLY A 505 14.65 -12.88 -32.22
CA GLY A 505 16.09 -12.64 -32.28
C GLY A 505 16.63 -11.82 -31.10
N ALA A 506 17.95 -11.63 -31.05
CA ALA A 506 18.57 -10.71 -30.11
C ALA A 506 18.04 -9.28 -30.31
N GLY A 507 18.01 -8.48 -29.24
CA GLY A 507 17.57 -7.09 -29.28
C GLY A 507 16.97 -6.62 -27.96
N ARG A 508 16.19 -5.54 -28.03
CA ARG A 508 15.60 -4.82 -26.90
C ARG A 508 14.91 -5.73 -25.87
N TYR A 509 14.17 -6.74 -26.33
CA TYR A 509 13.41 -7.64 -25.45
C TYR A 509 14.10 -8.96 -25.12
N ALA A 510 15.33 -9.19 -25.58
CA ALA A 510 16.00 -10.50 -25.42
C ALA A 510 16.26 -10.89 -23.96
N ALA A 511 16.50 -9.92 -23.07
CA ALA A 511 16.79 -10.14 -21.65
C ALA A 511 15.55 -10.05 -20.74
N VAL A 512 14.35 -9.84 -21.31
CA VAL A 512 13.12 -9.67 -20.52
C VAL A 512 12.60 -11.02 -20.04
N THR A 513 12.42 -11.14 -18.73
CA THR A 513 11.95 -12.37 -18.04
C THR A 513 10.61 -12.18 -17.33
N ARG A 514 10.19 -10.93 -17.14
CA ARG A 514 8.91 -10.53 -16.54
C ARG A 514 8.34 -9.29 -17.22
N VAL A 515 7.01 -9.23 -17.29
CA VAL A 515 6.26 -8.05 -17.72
C VAL A 515 5.22 -7.72 -16.66
N GLN A 516 5.15 -6.47 -16.23
CA GLN A 516 4.01 -5.96 -15.46
C GLN A 516 3.14 -5.09 -16.35
N ARG A 517 1.86 -5.44 -16.47
CA ARG A 517 0.84 -4.56 -17.06
C ARG A 517 0.21 -3.75 -15.94
N VAL A 518 0.36 -2.44 -16.00
CA VAL A 518 -0.16 -1.47 -15.03
C VAL A 518 -0.77 -0.28 -15.76
N ASN A 519 -1.32 0.69 -15.03
CA ASN A 519 -1.94 1.91 -15.60
C ASN A 519 -2.96 1.62 -16.72
N THR A 520 -3.76 0.57 -16.55
CA THR A 520 -4.80 0.23 -17.52
C THR A 520 -5.98 1.19 -17.45
N SER A 521 -6.58 1.48 -18.61
CA SER A 521 -7.87 2.15 -18.76
C SER A 521 -8.67 1.44 -19.86
N GLY A 522 -9.99 1.27 -19.65
CA GLY A 522 -10.87 0.59 -20.59
C GLY A 522 -10.56 -0.89 -20.82
N GLY A 523 -11.12 -1.43 -21.90
CA GLY A 523 -10.89 -2.79 -22.38
C GLY A 523 -11.69 -3.89 -21.70
N VAL A 524 -12.54 -3.58 -20.71
CA VAL A 524 -13.47 -4.57 -20.11
C VAL A 524 -14.54 -4.98 -21.13
N ALA A 525 -15.01 -6.23 -21.06
CA ALA A 525 -16.05 -6.74 -21.94
C ALA A 525 -17.32 -5.85 -21.89
N PRO A 526 -18.04 -5.67 -23.02
CA PRO A 526 -19.29 -4.91 -23.00
C PRO A 526 -20.32 -5.52 -22.03
N SER A 527 -21.07 -4.68 -21.34
CA SER A 527 -22.12 -5.12 -20.40
C SER A 527 -23.36 -5.71 -21.08
N GLY A 528 -23.49 -5.55 -22.40
CA GLY A 528 -24.59 -6.08 -23.20
C GLY A 528 -24.16 -6.46 -24.62
N GLY A 529 -25.13 -6.84 -25.46
CA GLY A 529 -24.89 -7.16 -26.88
C GLY A 529 -24.36 -8.57 -27.16
N CYS A 530 -24.33 -9.45 -26.15
CA CYS A 530 -24.09 -10.87 -26.34
C CYS A 530 -25.26 -11.70 -25.80
N ASP A 531 -26.06 -12.23 -26.72
CA ASP A 531 -27.18 -13.12 -26.48
C ASP A 531 -27.16 -14.29 -27.48
N GLY A 532 -28.17 -15.17 -27.41
CA GLY A 532 -28.24 -16.35 -28.29
C GLY A 532 -28.30 -16.01 -29.79
N GLY A 533 -28.82 -14.84 -30.16
CA GLY A 533 -28.86 -14.38 -31.56
C GLY A 533 -27.54 -13.75 -32.03
N SER A 534 -26.67 -13.40 -31.09
CA SER A 534 -25.42 -12.67 -31.33
C SER A 534 -24.16 -13.56 -31.21
N VAL A 535 -24.33 -14.89 -31.09
CA VAL A 535 -23.20 -15.83 -31.03
C VAL A 535 -22.35 -15.72 -32.29
N GLY A 536 -21.03 -15.61 -32.11
CA GLY A 536 -20.05 -15.39 -33.18
C GLY A 536 -19.78 -13.91 -33.49
N VAL A 537 -20.57 -12.98 -32.95
CA VAL A 537 -20.28 -11.54 -33.07
C VAL A 537 -19.05 -11.20 -32.24
N THR A 538 -18.20 -10.31 -32.77
CA THR A 538 -17.01 -9.82 -32.08
C THR A 538 -17.15 -8.37 -31.62
N ALA A 539 -16.71 -8.05 -30.41
CA ALA A 539 -16.56 -6.69 -29.91
C ALA A 539 -15.09 -6.31 -29.81
N ARG A 540 -14.74 -5.10 -30.24
CA ARG A 540 -13.40 -4.51 -30.10
C ARG A 540 -13.50 -3.34 -29.12
N VAL A 541 -13.02 -3.54 -27.89
CA VAL A 541 -13.14 -2.54 -26.83
C VAL A 541 -11.81 -1.79 -26.68
N PRO A 542 -11.78 -0.46 -26.85
CA PRO A 542 -10.56 0.34 -26.68
C PRO A 542 -9.94 0.16 -25.29
N TYR A 543 -8.61 0.12 -25.23
CA TYR A 543 -7.87 0.13 -23.98
C TYR A 543 -6.51 0.82 -24.11
N GLU A 544 -6.02 1.32 -22.98
CA GLU A 544 -4.64 1.76 -22.80
C GLU A 544 -3.98 1.00 -21.64
N ALA A 545 -2.65 0.86 -21.66
CA ALA A 545 -1.88 0.27 -20.57
C ALA A 545 -0.39 0.66 -20.63
N ASP A 546 0.30 0.61 -19.50
CA ASP A 546 1.76 0.61 -19.44
C ASP A 546 2.29 -0.81 -19.22
N TYR A 547 3.39 -1.14 -19.88
CA TYR A 547 4.13 -2.38 -19.70
C TYR A 547 5.55 -2.11 -19.19
N LEU A 548 5.81 -2.52 -17.95
CA LEU A 548 7.13 -2.49 -17.34
C LEU A 548 7.83 -3.83 -17.60
N MET A 549 8.99 -3.78 -18.25
CA MET A 549 9.75 -4.95 -18.70
C MET A 549 10.95 -5.15 -17.79
N PHE A 550 11.03 -6.31 -17.12
CA PHE A 550 12.11 -6.60 -16.19
C PHE A 550 13.00 -7.75 -16.65
N GLY A 551 14.29 -7.64 -16.34
CA GLY A 551 15.32 -8.65 -16.54
C GLY A 551 15.80 -9.26 -15.23
N ALA A 552 16.60 -10.32 -15.36
CA ALA A 552 17.29 -10.96 -14.24
C ALA A 552 18.38 -10.07 -13.64
#